data_AF-A0A9E3EYJ3-F1
#
_entry.id   AF-A0A9E3EYJ3-F1
#
_cell.length_a   1.000
_cell.length_b   1.000
_cell.length_c   1.000
_cell.angle_alpha   90.00
_cell.angle_beta   90.00
_cell.angle_gamma   90.00
#
_symmetry.space_group_name_H-M   'P 1'
#
loop_
_entity.id
_entity.type
_entity.pdbx_description
1 polymer ?
#
loop_
_entity_poly.entity_id
_entity_poly.type
_entity_poly.pdbx_seq_one_letter_code
_entity_poly.pdbx_strand_id
1 'polypeptide(L)'
;PDIIVCGMGSIVQENFLLQLVKAGWRGVGFTCGGYLDQLNGGINYYPKLIDKWNLRWAYRLCREPRRLGRRYLLDYPAFGLALCRALGAAGVHALTQR
;
A
#
# COMPACT_ATOMS: atom_id res chain seq x y z
N PRO A 1 22.72 -12.25 -1.58
CA PRO A 1 22.45 -11.26 -0.51
C PRO A 1 21.54 -11.85 0.56
N ASP A 2 21.84 -11.60 1.84
CA ASP A 2 21.06 -12.16 2.96
C ASP A 2 19.79 -11.36 3.26
N ILE A 3 19.81 -10.06 2.97
CA ILE A 3 18.69 -9.14 3.18
C ILE A 3 18.45 -8.32 1.91
N ILE A 4 17.17 -8.14 1.54
CA ILE A 4 16.73 -7.25 0.46
C ILE A 4 15.65 -6.33 1.00
N VAL A 5 15.81 -5.02 0.78
CA VAL A 5 14.78 -4.00 1.02
C VAL A 5 14.30 -3.48 -0.32
N CYS A 6 13.03 -3.76 -0.67
CA CYS A 6 12.46 -3.49 -1.98
C CYS A 6 11.49 -2.29 -1.94
N GLY A 7 11.86 -1.22 -2.65
CA GLY A 7 11.09 0.03 -2.78
C GLY A 7 10.50 0.26 -4.17
N MET A 8 10.08 -0.79 -4.88
CA MET A 8 9.58 -0.70 -6.27
C MET A 8 8.11 -0.24 -6.38
N GLY A 9 7.45 0.02 -5.25
CA GLY A 9 6.03 0.29 -5.19
C GLY A 9 5.20 -0.98 -5.11
N SER A 10 4.00 -0.90 -4.53
CA SER A 10 3.20 -2.10 -4.24
C SER A 10 2.71 -2.77 -5.51
N ILE A 11 2.45 -4.07 -5.39
CA ILE A 11 2.29 -5.09 -6.43
C ILE A 11 3.64 -5.48 -7.05
N VAL A 12 4.44 -4.52 -7.51
CA VAL A 12 5.71 -4.82 -8.20
C VAL A 12 6.75 -5.38 -7.22
N GLN A 13 6.90 -4.75 -6.05
CA GLN A 13 7.87 -5.17 -5.04
C GLN A 13 7.57 -6.58 -4.48
N GLU A 14 6.30 -6.91 -4.25
CA GLU A 14 5.89 -8.24 -3.78
C GLU A 14 6.17 -9.29 -4.86
N ASN A 15 5.80 -8.99 -6.11
CA ASN A 15 6.06 -9.89 -7.24
C ASN A 15 7.57 -10.14 -7.44
N PHE A 16 8.40 -9.11 -7.32
CA PHE A 16 9.84 -9.24 -7.42
C PHE A 16 10.40 -10.16 -6.31
N LEU A 17 10.02 -9.94 -5.05
CA LEU A 17 10.47 -10.79 -3.94
C LEU A 17 10.00 -12.24 -4.11
N LEU A 18 8.75 -12.46 -4.55
CA LEU A 18 8.23 -13.80 -4.84
C LEU A 18 8.99 -14.47 -5.99
N GLN A 19 9.40 -13.72 -7.02
CA GLN A 19 10.23 -14.24 -8.11
C GLN A 19 11.63 -14.64 -7.63
N LEU A 20 12.24 -13.87 -6.73
CA LEU A 20 13.51 -14.24 -6.12
C LEU A 20 13.41 -15.55 -5.33
N VAL A 21 12.38 -15.69 -4.51
CA VAL A 21 12.13 -16.94 -3.76
C VAL A 21 11.95 -18.12 -4.71
N LYS A 22 11.18 -17.94 -5.79
CA LYS A 22 11.01 -18.96 -6.85
C LYS A 22 12.33 -19.31 -7.55
N ALA A 23 13.24 -18.36 -7.69
CA ALA A 23 14.58 -18.56 -8.25
C ALA A 23 15.58 -19.18 -7.27
N GLY A 24 15.16 -19.56 -6.06
CA GLY A 24 15.99 -20.24 -5.06
C GLY A 24 16.68 -19.31 -4.06
N TRP A 25 16.34 -18.02 -4.04
CA TRP A 25 16.82 -17.11 -3.00
C TRP A 25 16.20 -17.45 -1.64
N ARG A 26 17.03 -17.48 -0.58
CA ARG A 26 16.66 -17.91 0.79
C ARG A 26 16.85 -16.84 1.88
N GLY A 27 17.05 -15.58 1.47
CA GLY A 27 17.23 -14.47 2.40
C GLY A 27 15.92 -13.89 2.94
N VAL A 28 16.01 -12.78 3.67
CA VAL A 28 14.86 -12.04 4.23
C VAL A 28 14.56 -10.82 3.37
N GLY A 29 13.30 -10.72 2.92
CA GLY A 29 12.83 -9.63 2.06
C GLY A 29 11.88 -8.70 2.80
N PHE A 30 12.15 -7.40 2.75
CA PHE A 30 11.27 -6.35 3.26
C PHE A 30 10.75 -5.52 2.10
N THR A 31 9.45 -5.24 2.09
CA THR A 31 8.89 -4.22 1.22
C THR A 31 8.85 -2.87 1.95
N CYS A 32 9.18 -1.79 1.27
CA CYS A 32 9.19 -0.45 1.88
C CYS A 32 8.39 0.58 1.07
N GLY A 33 7.86 0.21 -0.10
CA GLY A 33 7.13 1.13 -0.96
C GLY A 33 7.96 2.39 -1.25
N GLY A 34 7.33 3.56 -1.15
CA GLY A 34 8.00 4.85 -1.36
C GLY A 34 8.82 5.35 -0.17
N TYR A 35 9.17 4.52 0.82
CA TYR A 35 9.87 4.98 2.03
C TYR A 35 11.28 5.50 1.72
N LEU A 36 12.03 4.84 0.83
CA LEU A 36 13.37 5.29 0.46
C LEU A 36 13.34 6.65 -0.24
N ASP A 37 12.34 6.92 -1.07
CA ASP A 37 12.14 8.24 -1.69
C ASP A 37 11.87 9.32 -0.63
N GLN A 38 11.09 8.98 0.40
CA GLN A 38 10.77 9.89 1.51
C GLN A 38 12.01 10.19 2.33
N LEU A 39 12.81 9.16 2.63
CA LEU A 39 14.07 9.30 3.35
C LEU A 39 15.05 10.17 2.58
N ASN A 40 15.17 9.96 1.26
CA ASN A 40 16.01 10.77 0.39
C ASN A 40 15.51 12.23 0.29
N GLY A 41 14.20 12.46 0.41
CA GLY A 41 13.62 13.79 0.49
C GLY A 41 13.86 14.52 1.83
N GLY A 42 14.55 13.88 2.77
CA GLY A 42 15.03 14.47 4.02
C GLY A 42 14.16 14.18 5.25
N ILE A 43 14.74 14.46 6.43
CA ILE A 43 14.12 14.20 7.74
C ILE A 43 12.77 14.93 7.90
N ASN A 44 12.59 16.06 7.23
CA ASN A 44 11.37 16.87 7.24
C ASN A 44 10.51 16.70 5.97
N TYR A 45 10.44 15.49 5.42
CA TYR A 45 9.66 15.21 4.20
C TYR A 45 8.18 15.66 4.31
N TYR A 46 7.59 15.55 5.51
CA TYR A 46 6.23 16.00 5.78
C TYR A 46 6.25 17.32 6.56
N PRO A 47 5.53 18.36 6.10
CA PRO A 47 5.32 19.57 6.90
C PRO A 47 4.66 19.24 8.24
N LYS A 48 5.07 19.93 9.32
CA LYS A 48 4.61 19.65 10.69
C LYS A 48 3.08 19.61 10.84
N LEU A 49 2.35 20.46 10.12
CA LEU A 49 0.87 20.47 10.16
C LEU A 49 0.27 19.24 9.47
N ILE A 50 0.81 18.84 8.32
CA ILE A 50 0.40 17.62 7.61
C ILE A 50 0.64 16.40 8.50
N ASP A 51 1.79 16.37 9.17
CA ASP A 51 2.18 15.31 10.08
C ASP A 51 1.25 15.23 11.29
N LYS A 52 1.05 16.36 11.97
CA LYS A 52 0.18 16.49 13.14
C LYS A 52 -1.26 16.05 12.86
N TRP A 53 -1.75 16.24 11.64
CA TRP A 53 -3.13 15.93 11.25
C TRP A 53 -3.25 14.54 10.58
N ASN A 54 -2.16 13.76 10.52
CA ASN A 54 -2.11 12.47 9.84
C ASN A 54 -2.49 12.53 8.34
N LEU A 55 -2.27 13.68 7.68
CA LEU A 55 -2.60 13.93 6.28
C LEU A 55 -1.47 13.54 5.32
N ARG A 56 -0.53 12.70 5.76
CA ARG A 56 0.62 12.24 4.96
C ARG A 56 0.18 11.61 3.65
N TRP A 57 -0.92 10.85 3.67
CA TRP A 57 -1.49 10.22 2.47
C TRP A 57 -1.95 11.25 1.44
N ALA A 58 -2.61 12.33 1.88
CA ALA A 58 -3.12 13.39 1.00
C ALA A 58 -1.95 14.20 0.42
N TYR A 59 -0.98 14.56 1.26
CA TYR A 59 0.24 15.21 0.83
C TYR A 59 0.99 14.39 -0.24
N ARG A 60 1.10 13.07 -0.05
CA ARG A 60 1.70 12.18 -1.04
C ARG A 60 0.87 12.08 -2.32
N LEU A 61 -0.46 12.04 -2.24
CA LEU A 61 -1.31 12.05 -3.43
C LEU A 61 -1.06 13.31 -4.27
N CYS A 62 -0.93 14.47 -3.64
CA CYS A 62 -0.59 15.73 -4.34
C CYS A 62 0.81 15.71 -4.96
N ARG A 63 1.81 15.12 -4.29
CA ARG A 63 3.20 15.07 -4.78
C ARG A 63 3.46 13.98 -5.81
N GLU A 64 2.74 12.86 -5.70
CA GLU A 64 2.95 11.65 -6.49
C GLU A 64 1.65 11.20 -7.21
N PRO A 65 0.92 12.09 -7.91
CA PRO A 65 -0.42 11.80 -8.41
C PRO A 65 -0.42 10.66 -9.42
N ARG A 66 0.62 10.53 -10.24
CA ARG A 66 0.78 9.42 -11.20
C ARG A 66 0.96 8.07 -10.50
N ARG A 67 1.61 8.05 -9.33
CA ARG A 67 1.89 6.81 -8.58
C ARG A 67 0.72 6.39 -7.69
N LEU A 68 0.03 7.36 -7.07
CA LEU A 68 -0.99 7.09 -6.05
C LEU A 68 -2.43 7.37 -6.51
N GLY A 69 -2.63 8.17 -7.56
CA GLY A 69 -3.95 8.65 -7.98
C GLY A 69 -4.92 7.52 -8.30
N ARG A 70 -4.53 6.59 -9.18
CA ARG A 70 -5.37 5.42 -9.51
C ARG A 70 -5.72 4.61 -8.27
N ARG A 71 -4.73 4.35 -7.40
CA ARG A 71 -4.94 3.55 -6.20
C ARG A 71 -5.93 4.20 -5.24
N TYR A 72 -5.79 5.50 -5.01
CA TYR A 72 -6.58 6.20 -3.99
C TYR A 72 -7.97 6.57 -4.49
N LEU A 73 -8.10 6.93 -5.76
CA LEU A 73 -9.34 7.46 -6.31
C LEU A 73 -10.20 6.40 -7.01
N LEU A 74 -9.60 5.29 -7.46
CA LEU A 74 -10.32 4.23 -8.17
C LEU A 74 -10.26 2.91 -7.41
N ASP A 75 -9.07 2.40 -7.12
CA ASP A 75 -8.92 1.05 -6.58
C ASP A 75 -9.47 0.94 -5.14
N TYR A 76 -9.17 1.89 -4.25
CA TYR A 76 -9.66 1.88 -2.87
C TYR A 76 -11.19 2.06 -2.76
N PRO A 77 -11.84 3.00 -3.48
CA PRO A 77 -13.30 3.07 -3.47
C PRO A 77 -13.96 1.83 -4.06
N ALA A 78 -13.42 1.26 -5.13
CA ALA A 78 -13.92 0.01 -5.71
C ALA A 78 -13.82 -1.14 -4.70
N PHE A 79 -12.69 -1.26 -4.00
CA PHE A 79 -12.51 -2.23 -2.93
C PHE A 79 -13.49 -2.00 -1.77
N GLY A 80 -13.67 -0.75 -1.33
CA GLY A 80 -14.61 -0.40 -0.27
C GLY A 80 -16.04 -0.81 -0.62
N LEU A 81 -16.48 -0.54 -1.86
CA LEU A 81 -17.79 -0.97 -2.34
C LEU A 81 -17.92 -2.50 -2.38
N ALA A 82 -16.89 -3.20 -2.88
CA ALA A 82 -16.88 -4.66 -2.92
C ALA A 82 -16.96 -5.25 -1.49
N LEU A 83 -16.22 -4.68 -0.55
CA LEU A 83 -16.24 -5.09 0.86
C LEU A 83 -17.61 -4.84 1.49
N CYS A 84 -18.22 -3.66 1.29
CA CYS A 84 -19.57 -3.37 1.79
C CYS A 84 -20.60 -4.37 1.26
N ARG A 85 -20.52 -4.73 -0.03
CA ARG A 85 -21.39 -5.75 -0.64
C ARG A 85 -21.18 -7.12 -0.01
N ALA A 86 -19.92 -7.54 0.18
CA ALA A 86 -19.60 -8.82 0.80
C ALA A 86 -20.11 -8.91 2.24
N LEU A 87 -19.93 -7.83 3.03
CA LEU A 87 -20.42 -7.77 4.40
C LEU A 87 -21.96 -7.76 4.47
N GLY A 88 -22.62 -7.05 3.56
CA GLY A 88 -24.08 -7.07 3.46
C GLY A 88 -24.64 -8.45 3.12
N ALA A 89 -24.03 -9.14 2.16
CA ALA A 89 -24.42 -10.51 1.79
C ALA A 89 -24.21 -11.52 2.93
N ALA A 90 -23.09 -11.42 3.65
CA ALA A 90 -22.81 -12.26 4.82
C ALA A 90 -23.82 -11.99 5.96
N GLY A 91 -24.19 -10.72 6.19
CA GLY A 91 -25.21 -10.35 7.17
C GLY A 91 -26.60 -10.89 6.83
N VAL A 92 -27.01 -10.85 5.56
CA VAL A 92 -28.27 -11.43 5.08
C VAL A 92 -28.26 -12.97 5.24
N HIS A 93 -27.15 -13.63 4.89
CA HIS A 93 -27.03 -15.07 5.04
C HIS A 93 -27.12 -15.52 6.52
N ALA A 94 -26.52 -14.75 7.45
CA ALA A 94 -26.61 -15.03 8.88
C ALA A 94 -28.02 -14.82 9.47
N LEU A 95 -28.87 -13.99 8.86
CA LEU A 95 -30.26 -13.76 9.28
C LEU A 95 -31.24 -14.78 8.69
N THR A 96 -30.92 -15.40 7.56
CA THR A 96 -31.78 -16.40 6.89
C THR A 96 -31.59 -17.81 7.48
N GLN A 97 -30.54 -18.02 8.28
CA GLN A 97 -30.21 -19.29 8.96
C GLN A 97 -30.67 -19.32 10.44
N ARG A 98 -31.54 -18.38 10.86
CA ARG A 98 -32.23 -18.38 12.16
C ARG A 98 -33.70 -18.69 11.95
#